data_AF-A0A9E2ZJ84-F1
#
_entry.id   AF-A0A9E2ZJ84-F1
#
_cell.length_a   1.000
_cell.length_b   1.000
_cell.length_c   1.000
_cell.angle_alpha   90.00
_cell.angle_beta   90.00
_cell.angle_gamma   90.00
#
_symmetry.space_group_name_H-M   'P 1'
#
loop_
_entity.id
_entity.type
_entity.pdbx_description
1 polymer ?
#
loop_
_entity_poly.entity_id
_entity_poly.type
_entity_poly.pdbx_seq_one_letter_code
_entity_poly.pdbx_strand_id
1 'polypeptide(L)'
;MQEQRQGDREHIDDAYIQLPDPAMVTASRPADHPYNFGSTTGMSRLLMAHPRIGPAFLGLFSQIMFEAGALSRQEREFVAAVTASVQNCFY
;
A
#
# COMPACT_ATOMS: atom_id res chain seq x y z
N MET A 1 -23.02 37.06 -22.87
CA MET A 1 -23.70 36.36 -21.76
C MET A 1 -22.81 35.20 -21.38
N GLN A 2 -22.08 35.34 -20.27
CA GLN A 2 -21.12 34.33 -19.79
C GLN A 2 -21.81 33.38 -18.80
N GLU A 3 -21.47 32.10 -18.97
CA GLU A 3 -21.74 30.95 -18.12
C GLU A 3 -21.72 31.26 -16.61
N GLN A 4 -22.85 30.98 -15.97
CA GLN A 4 -22.91 30.75 -14.52
C GLN A 4 -23.26 29.28 -14.28
N ARG A 5 -22.24 28.44 -14.15
CA ARG A 5 -22.31 27.14 -13.46
C ARG A 5 -21.06 26.96 -12.60
N GLN A 6 -20.99 27.73 -11.52
CA GLN A 6 -20.03 27.53 -10.45
C GLN A 6 -20.76 27.74 -9.12
N GLY A 7 -21.70 26.84 -8.82
CA GLY A 7 -22.36 26.73 -7.52
C GLY A 7 -22.13 25.31 -6.98
N ASP A 8 -21.57 25.22 -5.78
CA ASP A 8 -21.43 24.05 -4.92
C ASP A 8 -20.57 22.87 -5.40
N ARG A 9 -19.24 23.09 -5.42
CA ARG A 9 -18.36 22.01 -4.93
C ARG A 9 -18.08 22.31 -3.48
N GLU A 10 -18.77 21.59 -2.61
CA GLU A 10 -18.39 21.41 -1.22
C GLU A 10 -16.86 21.23 -1.15
N HIS A 11 -16.18 22.00 -0.31
CA HIS A 11 -14.76 21.81 -0.05
C HIS A 11 -14.66 20.47 0.66
N ILE A 12 -14.56 19.37 -0.10
CA ILE A 12 -14.16 18.09 0.44
C ILE A 12 -12.79 18.41 1.02
N ASP A 13 -12.69 18.48 2.35
CA ASP A 13 -11.40 18.39 3.02
C ASP A 13 -10.71 17.20 2.36
N ASP A 14 -9.64 17.45 1.60
CA ASP A 14 -8.93 16.42 0.86
C ASP A 14 -8.78 15.21 1.77
N ALA A 15 -9.19 14.02 1.32
CA ALA A 15 -9.25 12.80 2.12
C ALA A 15 -7.83 12.38 2.57
N TYR A 16 -7.32 13.10 3.56
CA TYR A 16 -5.95 13.02 4.03
C TYR A 16 -5.91 12.00 5.15
N ILE A 17 -5.05 11.00 4.97
CA ILE A 17 -4.74 10.05 6.03
C ILE A 17 -3.35 10.32 6.55
N GLN A 18 -3.26 10.52 7.87
CA GLN A 18 -1.98 10.66 8.55
C GLN A 18 -1.23 9.33 8.48
N LEU A 19 -0.14 9.32 7.73
CA LEU A 19 0.74 8.17 7.68
C LEU A 19 1.63 8.13 8.94
N PRO A 20 1.81 6.96 9.58
CA PRO A 20 2.75 6.80 10.66
C PRO A 20 4.18 7.15 10.26
N ASP A 21 5.00 7.48 11.25
CA ASP A 21 6.43 7.73 11.05
C ASP A 21 7.15 6.47 10.51
N PRO A 22 8.05 6.58 9.51
CA PRO A 22 8.80 5.45 8.97
C PRO A 22 9.58 4.64 10.03
N ALA A 23 10.11 5.29 11.06
CA ALA A 23 10.84 4.62 12.15
C ALA A 23 9.90 3.71 12.96
N MET A 24 8.64 4.12 13.17
CA MET A 24 7.65 3.28 13.85
C MET A 24 7.36 2.00 13.06
N VAL A 25 7.19 2.10 11.73
CA VAL A 25 6.95 0.92 10.89
C VAL A 25 8.16 -0.01 10.91
N THR A 26 9.38 0.55 10.82
CA THR A 26 10.62 -0.23 10.88
C THR A 26 10.73 -0.98 12.21
N ALA A 27 10.46 -0.31 13.34
CA ALA A 27 10.52 -0.89 14.66
C ALA A 27 9.47 -1.99 14.90
N SER A 28 8.33 -1.94 14.20
CA SER A 28 7.26 -2.93 14.32
C SER A 28 7.52 -4.25 13.58
N ARG A 29 8.54 -4.30 12.72
CA ARG A 29 8.84 -5.47 11.89
C ARG A 29 9.86 -6.40 12.55
N PRO A 30 9.71 -7.72 12.39
CA PRO A 30 10.73 -8.66 12.80
C PRO A 30 11.99 -8.52 11.94
N ALA A 31 13.16 -8.87 12.51
CA ALA A 31 14.45 -8.68 11.86
C ALA A 31 14.63 -9.53 10.59
N ASP A 32 13.95 -10.66 10.50
CA ASP A 32 13.94 -11.62 9.39
C ASP A 32 12.81 -11.36 8.38
N HIS A 33 12.21 -10.17 8.39
CA HIS A 33 11.13 -9.82 7.48
C HIS A 33 11.53 -10.05 6.00
N PRO A 34 10.68 -10.71 5.18
CA PRO A 34 11.03 -11.10 3.81
C PRO A 34 11.28 -9.91 2.86
N TYR A 35 10.87 -8.71 3.28
CA TYR A 35 11.14 -7.44 2.61
C TYR A 35 11.96 -6.54 3.53
N ASN A 36 13.28 -6.60 3.37
CA ASN A 36 14.29 -5.89 4.17
C ASN A 36 15.15 -4.95 3.31
N PHE A 37 14.51 -4.13 2.47
CA PHE A 37 15.15 -3.26 1.48
C PHE A 37 15.95 -2.07 2.04
N GLY A 38 16.12 -1.96 3.37
CA GLY A 38 16.76 -0.81 4.02
C GLY A 38 15.89 0.46 4.06
N SER A 39 14.64 0.39 3.62
CA SER A 39 13.67 1.49 3.67
C SER A 39 12.26 0.99 4.01
N THR A 40 11.45 1.89 4.58
CA THR A 40 10.02 1.63 4.82
C THR A 40 9.21 1.94 3.57
N THR A 41 8.44 0.97 3.08
CA THR A 41 7.53 1.18 1.94
C THR A 41 6.33 2.04 2.34
N GLY A 42 5.89 2.91 1.44
CA GLY A 42 4.67 3.70 1.58
C GLY A 42 3.44 2.81 1.77
N MET A 43 3.38 1.65 1.10
CA MET A 43 2.30 0.67 1.29
C MET A 43 2.21 0.23 2.75
N SER A 44 3.33 -0.03 3.41
CA SER A 44 3.31 -0.50 4.81
C SER A 44 2.84 0.59 5.77
N ARG A 45 3.22 1.84 5.49
CA ARG A 45 2.70 2.99 6.25
C ARG A 45 1.19 3.15 6.05
N LEU A 46 0.72 2.99 4.81
CA LEU A 46 -0.68 3.08 4.46
C LEU A 46 -1.52 1.99 5.16
N LEU A 47 -1.06 0.74 5.11
CA LEU A 47 -1.76 -0.38 5.76
C LEU A 47 -1.79 -0.22 7.28
N MET A 48 -0.71 0.29 7.89
CA MET A 48 -0.67 0.56 9.33
C MET A 48 -1.60 1.72 9.74
N ALA A 49 -1.85 2.68 8.85
CA ALA A 49 -2.82 3.75 9.09
C ALA A 49 -4.28 3.27 9.08
N HIS A 50 -4.56 2.07 8.56
CA HIS A 50 -5.92 1.54 8.38
C HIS A 50 -6.18 0.30 9.25
N PRO A 51 -6.56 0.45 10.53
CA PRO A 51 -6.74 -0.69 11.44
C PRO A 51 -7.81 -1.70 10.98
N ARG A 52 -8.82 -1.23 10.22
CA ARG A 52 -9.89 -2.09 9.69
C ARG A 52 -9.46 -2.89 8.45
N ILE A 53 -8.59 -2.34 7.60
CA ILE A 53 -8.29 -2.89 6.26
C ILE A 53 -6.89 -3.51 6.22
N GLY A 54 -5.93 -2.89 6.89
CA GLY A 54 -4.53 -3.30 6.94
C GLY A 54 -4.34 -4.78 7.28
N PRO A 55 -4.89 -5.28 8.40
CA PRO A 55 -4.74 -6.69 8.78
C PRO A 55 -5.30 -7.67 7.74
N ALA A 56 -6.48 -7.37 7.18
CA ALA A 56 -7.12 -8.22 6.18
C ALA A 56 -6.31 -8.26 4.87
N PHE A 57 -5.81 -7.10 4.42
CA PHE A 57 -4.95 -7.01 3.25
C PHE A 57 -3.64 -7.77 3.45
N LEU A 58 -2.97 -7.57 4.58
CA LEU A 58 -1.69 -8.24 4.89
C LEU A 58 -1.85 -9.76 4.95
N GLY A 59 -2.95 -10.26 5.52
CA GLY A 59 -3.26 -11.69 5.51
C GLY A 59 -3.39 -12.25 4.10
N LEU A 60 -4.17 -11.58 3.24
CA LEU A 60 -4.36 -12.01 1.85
C LEU A 60 -3.07 -11.92 1.03
N PHE A 61 -2.32 -10.83 1.19
CA PHE A 61 -1.02 -10.63 0.57
C PHE A 61 -0.03 -11.72 0.98
N SER A 62 -0.01 -12.09 2.27
CA SER A 62 0.87 -13.13 2.78
C SER A 62 0.56 -14.50 2.16
N GLN A 63 -0.72 -14.86 2.07
CA GLN A 63 -1.15 -16.09 1.40
C GLN A 63 -0.72 -16.13 -0.06
N ILE A 64 -1.02 -15.06 -0.81
CA ILE A 64 -0.67 -14.96 -2.23
C ILE A 64 0.85 -15.08 -2.41
N MET A 65 1.66 -14.32 -1.66
CA MET A 65 3.08 -14.21 -1.93
C MET A 65 3.90 -15.40 -1.42
N PHE A 66 3.52 -16.02 -0.30
CA PHE A 66 4.40 -16.95 0.44
C PHE A 66 3.89 -18.38 0.52
N GLU A 67 2.60 -18.66 0.31
CA GLU A 67 2.09 -20.03 0.36
C GLU A 67 2.39 -20.81 -0.94
N ALA A 68 2.19 -22.12 -0.88
CA ALA A 68 2.31 -22.98 -2.05
C ALA A 68 1.22 -22.64 -3.08
N GLY A 69 1.57 -22.68 -4.37
CA GLY A 69 0.65 -22.37 -5.45
C GLY A 69 1.23 -22.72 -6.81
N ALA A 70 0.51 -22.37 -7.88
CA ALA A 70 0.92 -22.67 -9.25
C ALA A 70 2.18 -21.91 -9.70
N LEU A 71 2.46 -20.76 -9.06
CA LEU A 71 3.62 -19.91 -9.35
C LEU A 71 4.63 -20.02 -8.21
N SER A 72 5.92 -20.00 -8.54
CA SER A 72 7.01 -19.76 -7.59
C SER A 72 6.92 -18.37 -6.98
N ARG A 73 7.62 -18.15 -5.85
CA ARG A 73 7.70 -16.81 -5.23
C ARG A 73 8.25 -15.79 -6.22
N GLN A 74 9.30 -16.12 -6.97
CA GLN A 74 9.92 -15.21 -7.94
C GLN A 74 8.92 -14.80 -9.04
N GLU A 75 8.12 -15.73 -9.55
CA GLU A 75 7.09 -15.42 -10.55
C GLU A 75 5.99 -14.52 -9.98
N ARG A 76 5.61 -14.71 -8.71
CA ARG A 76 4.63 -13.84 -8.04
C ARG A 76 5.17 -12.43 -7.84
N GLU A 77 6.43 -12.29 -7.46
CA GLU A 77 7.10 -10.99 -7.37
C GLU A 77 7.20 -10.30 -8.76
N PHE A 78 7.46 -11.06 -9.82
CA PHE A 78 7.46 -10.54 -11.19
C PHE A 78 6.08 -9.99 -11.58
N VAL A 79 5.00 -10.74 -11.31
CA VAL A 79 3.63 -10.27 -11.57
C VAL A 79 3.32 -9.01 -10.76
N ALA A 80 3.69 -8.97 -9.48
CA ALA A 80 3.50 -7.80 -8.62
C ALA A 80 4.24 -6.56 -9.16
N ALA A 81 5.50 -6.72 -9.57
CA ALA A 81 6.31 -5.63 -10.10
C ALA A 81 5.78 -5.08 -11.43
N VAL A 82 5.40 -5.96 -12.37
CA VAL A 82 4.81 -5.54 -13.66
C VAL A 82 3.48 -4.83 -13.41
N THR A 83 2.63 -5.39 -12.55
CA THR A 83 1.32 -4.81 -12.23
C THR A 83 1.43 -3.45 -11.56
N ALA A 84 2.39 -3.27 -10.64
CA ALA A 84 2.66 -1.98 -10.01
C ALA A 84 3.16 -0.95 -11.03
N SER A 85 4.06 -1.35 -11.94
CA SER A 85 4.60 -0.50 -13.00
C SER A 85 3.51 0.00 -13.95
N VAL A 86 2.66 -0.89 -14.46
CA VAL A 86 1.58 -0.50 -15.40
C VAL A 86 0.48 0.34 -14.74
N GLN A 87 0.27 0.17 -13.42
CA GLN A 87 -0.67 0.98 -12.65
C GLN A 87 -0.06 2.27 -12.10
N ASN A 88 1.22 2.55 -12.39
CA ASN A 88 1.93 3.73 -11.87
C ASN A 88 1.88 3.82 -10.33
N CYS A 89 2.02 2.67 -9.66
CA CYS A 89 1.91 2.52 -8.21
C CYS A 89 3.31 2.60 -7.56
N PHE A 90 3.61 3.73 -6.90
CA PHE A 90 4.94 4.04 -6.34
C PHE A 90 5.08 3.82 -4.83
N TYR A 91 4.24 2.97 -4.24
CA TYR A 91 4.18 2.75 -2.78
C TYR A 91 5.26 1.82 -2.23
#